data_AF-A0A1Y4L0B7-F1
#
_entry.id   AF-A0A1Y4L0B7-F1
#
_cell.length_a   1.000
_cell.length_b   1.000
_cell.length_c   1.000
_cell.angle_alpha   90.00
_cell.angle_beta   90.00
_cell.angle_gamma   90.00
#
_symmetry.space_group_name_H-M   'P 1'
#
loop_
_entity.id
_entity.type
_entity.pdbx_description
1 polymer ?
#
loop_
_entity_poly.entity_id
_entity_poly.type
_entity_poly.pdbx_seq_one_letter_code
_entity_poly.pdbx_strand_id
1 'polypeptide(L)'
;MNKRAKKILFLLFTAVFCFTIALPSIFAVPSQSVSPEVFSAYEIEAGLVPETSANQATDGEKTTNSDIVCVMRIYSDPGIVSFSPQLSMDFGHSFLTFLNVSSSDITVGRHTVAPNQMISVGKFGNLTDYAGGFKGVFYNIESHRSQALGWYATGRSLFMDLTASELNTISDCIKQMQSGYIEVGNNCATFAGLVWNSILPSDHAKYIDHVGTPSLIYQDMEGIGGYYTGNGLIQAEDARCFYTGSVRVICEDKY
;
A
#
# COMPACT_ATOMS: atom_id res chain seq x y z
N MET A 1 -67.86 -25.65 1.15
CA MET A 1 -67.12 -24.60 0.41
C MET A 1 -66.52 -25.18 -0.86
N ASN A 2 -66.93 -24.64 -2.01
CA ASN A 2 -66.72 -25.20 -3.35
C ASN A 2 -65.26 -24.99 -3.84
N LYS A 3 -64.68 -25.97 -4.56
CA LYS A 3 -63.27 -25.97 -5.04
C LYS A 3 -62.91 -24.75 -5.91
N ARG A 4 -63.89 -23.99 -6.41
CA ARG A 4 -63.69 -22.71 -7.11
C ARG A 4 -63.33 -21.52 -6.20
N ALA A 5 -63.69 -21.54 -4.91
CA ALA A 5 -63.38 -20.44 -3.99
C ALA A 5 -61.90 -20.42 -3.54
N LYS A 6 -61.22 -21.59 -3.55
CA LYS A 6 -59.79 -21.67 -3.20
C LYS A 6 -58.86 -21.16 -4.31
N LYS A 7 -59.28 -21.19 -5.58
CA LYS A 7 -58.45 -20.70 -6.70
C LYS A 7 -58.44 -19.18 -6.84
N ILE A 8 -59.50 -18.49 -6.43
CA ILE A 8 -59.57 -17.02 -6.51
C ILE A 8 -58.79 -16.37 -5.35
N LEU A 9 -58.75 -17.01 -4.17
CA LEU A 9 -57.96 -16.50 -3.04
C LEU A 9 -56.44 -16.70 -3.23
N PHE A 10 -56.01 -17.70 -4.00
CA PHE A 10 -54.60 -17.91 -4.32
C PHE A 10 -54.08 -16.97 -5.42
N LEU A 11 -54.96 -16.49 -6.31
CA LEU A 11 -54.61 -15.52 -7.36
C LEU A 11 -54.57 -14.06 -6.88
N LEU A 12 -55.18 -13.75 -5.73
CA LEU A 12 -55.15 -12.43 -5.11
C LEU A 12 -53.93 -12.19 -4.21
N PHE A 13 -53.18 -13.23 -3.84
CA PHE A 13 -51.89 -13.10 -3.12
C PHE A 13 -50.68 -13.02 -4.06
N THR A 14 -50.82 -13.36 -5.34
CA THR A 14 -49.74 -13.26 -6.34
C THR A 14 -49.75 -11.95 -7.15
N ALA A 15 -50.69 -11.04 -6.88
CA ALA A 15 -50.81 -9.76 -7.60
C ALA A 15 -50.60 -8.52 -6.70
N VAL A 16 -49.90 -8.69 -5.57
CA VAL A 16 -49.32 -7.60 -4.76
C VAL A 16 -47.84 -7.90 -4.49
N PHE A 17 -47.14 -8.35 -5.52
CA PHE A 17 -45.69 -8.17 -5.63
C PHE A 17 -45.47 -7.20 -6.78
N CYS A 18 -45.97 -5.99 -6.57
CA CYS A 18 -45.62 -4.83 -7.37
C CYS A 18 -44.10 -4.68 -7.35
N PHE A 19 -43.50 -4.77 -8.53
CA PHE A 19 -42.54 -3.79 -9.01
C PHE A 19 -41.59 -3.24 -7.94
N THR A 20 -40.63 -4.06 -7.53
CA THR A 20 -39.28 -3.57 -7.31
C THR A 20 -38.38 -4.39 -8.22
N ILE A 21 -38.21 -3.88 -9.45
CA ILE A 21 -36.99 -4.16 -10.20
C ILE A 21 -35.89 -3.65 -9.26
N ALA A 22 -35.23 -4.57 -8.55
CA ALA A 22 -33.94 -4.30 -7.99
C ALA A 22 -33.03 -4.05 -9.20
N LEU A 23 -33.01 -2.79 -9.65
CA LEU A 23 -31.82 -2.23 -10.23
C LEU A 23 -30.69 -2.64 -9.27
N PRO A 24 -29.57 -3.20 -9.75
CA PRO A 24 -28.39 -3.14 -8.93
C PRO A 24 -28.22 -1.65 -8.62
N SER A 25 -28.47 -1.29 -7.38
CA SER A 25 -28.01 -0.03 -6.83
C SER A 25 -26.50 -0.12 -6.96
N ILE A 26 -26.00 0.29 -8.12
CA ILE A 26 -24.68 0.88 -8.25
C ILE A 26 -24.82 2.12 -7.38
N PHE A 27 -24.71 1.92 -6.06
CA PHE A 27 -24.09 2.92 -5.24
C PHE A 27 -22.69 3.00 -5.84
N ALA A 28 -22.55 3.87 -6.84
CA ALA A 28 -21.29 4.52 -7.07
C ALA A 28 -20.95 5.07 -5.70
N VAL A 29 -20.01 4.40 -5.02
CA VAL A 29 -19.27 5.02 -3.93
C VAL A 29 -18.93 6.39 -4.49
N PRO A 30 -19.39 7.50 -3.86
CA PRO A 30 -19.07 8.82 -4.36
C PRO A 30 -17.57 8.81 -4.61
N SER A 31 -17.15 9.06 -5.85
CA SER A 31 -15.73 9.18 -6.16
C SER A 31 -15.26 10.32 -5.26
N GLN A 32 -14.66 9.98 -4.12
CA GLN A 32 -14.04 10.97 -3.27
C GLN A 32 -13.05 11.66 -4.20
N SER A 33 -13.24 12.96 -4.39
CA SER A 33 -12.28 13.80 -5.09
C SER A 33 -11.00 13.74 -4.26
N VAL A 34 -10.13 12.81 -4.62
CA VAL A 34 -8.83 12.69 -3.99
C VAL A 34 -8.06 13.93 -4.41
N SER A 35 -7.65 14.75 -3.44
CA SER A 35 -6.85 15.95 -3.74
C SER A 35 -5.62 15.55 -4.55
N PRO A 36 -5.32 16.21 -5.68
CA PRO A 36 -4.12 16.00 -6.47
C PRO A 36 -2.82 15.92 -5.68
N GLU A 37 -2.76 16.66 -4.58
CA GLU A 37 -1.58 16.83 -3.73
C GLU A 37 -1.11 15.53 -3.05
N VAL A 38 -1.90 14.46 -3.09
CA VAL A 38 -1.54 13.15 -2.52
C VAL A 38 -0.77 12.25 -3.49
N PHE A 39 -0.59 12.68 -4.74
CA PHE A 39 0.15 11.98 -5.78
C PHE A 39 1.35 12.80 -6.26
N SER A 40 2.44 12.11 -6.57
CA SER A 40 3.58 12.72 -7.26
C SER A 40 3.26 12.95 -8.73
N ALA A 41 3.81 14.00 -9.33
CA ALA A 41 3.70 14.25 -10.77
C ALA A 41 4.25 13.07 -11.60
N TYR A 42 5.26 12.36 -11.07
CA TYR A 42 5.83 11.18 -11.72
C TYR A 42 4.94 9.94 -11.60
N GLU A 43 4.20 9.77 -10.49
CA GLU A 43 3.22 8.68 -10.34
C GLU A 43 2.07 8.85 -11.35
N ILE A 44 1.66 10.09 -11.60
CA ILE A 44 0.68 10.44 -12.63
C ILE A 44 1.24 10.14 -14.03
N GLU A 45 2.47 10.55 -14.32
CA GLU A 45 3.11 10.30 -15.62
C GLU A 45 3.33 8.81 -15.91
N ALA A 46 3.64 8.03 -14.88
CA ALA A 46 3.76 6.58 -14.96
C ALA A 46 2.39 5.88 -15.14
N GLY A 47 1.27 6.61 -15.11
CA GLY A 47 -0.07 6.05 -15.26
C GLY A 47 -0.54 5.22 -14.06
N LEU A 48 0.07 5.41 -12.89
CA LEU A 48 -0.33 4.70 -11.66
C LEU A 48 -1.61 5.28 -11.06
N VAL A 49 -1.86 6.56 -11.27
CA VAL A 49 -3.01 7.27 -10.74
C VAL A 49 -4.21 7.11 -11.69
N PRO A 50 -5.39 6.71 -11.20
CA PRO A 50 -6.60 6.62 -12.04
C PRO A 50 -6.86 7.94 -12.79
N GLU A 51 -7.20 7.85 -14.09
CA GLU A 51 -7.34 9.03 -14.98
C GLU A 51 -8.28 10.12 -14.42
N THR A 52 -9.34 9.73 -13.71
CA THR A 52 -10.27 10.66 -13.07
C THR A 52 -9.61 11.54 -12.01
N SER A 53 -8.62 11.01 -11.30
CA SER A 53 -7.82 11.74 -10.29
C SER A 53 -6.64 12.46 -10.93
N ALA A 54 -6.06 11.91 -11.99
CA ALA A 54 -5.00 12.55 -12.76
C ALA A 54 -5.46 13.87 -13.42
N ASN A 55 -6.66 13.89 -14.01
CA ASN A 55 -7.21 15.07 -14.67
C ASN A 55 -7.52 16.24 -13.71
N GLN A 56 -7.68 15.97 -12.41
CA GLN A 56 -7.81 17.03 -11.39
C GLN A 56 -6.45 17.60 -10.98
N ALA A 57 -5.36 16.85 -11.20
CA ALA A 57 -3.99 17.23 -10.84
C ALA A 57 -3.27 18.07 -11.91
N THR A 58 -3.76 18.05 -13.16
CA THR A 58 -3.11 18.69 -14.31
C THR A 58 -3.40 20.19 -14.46
N ASP A 59 -4.22 20.80 -13.59
CA ASP A 59 -4.48 22.25 -13.62
C ASP A 59 -3.33 23.08 -12.96
N GLY A 60 -2.35 22.41 -12.35
CA GLY A 60 -1.09 23.01 -11.88
C GLY A 60 0.08 22.75 -12.85
N GLU A 61 0.98 23.71 -13.00
CA GLU A 61 2.16 23.59 -13.85
C GLU A 61 3.02 22.37 -13.45
N LYS A 62 3.13 21.40 -14.36
CA LYS A 62 3.85 20.12 -14.17
C LYS A 62 5.37 20.38 -14.18
N THR A 63 5.94 20.71 -13.03
CA THR A 63 7.39 20.91 -12.89
C THR A 63 8.07 19.62 -12.46
N THR A 64 8.44 18.77 -13.43
CA THR A 64 9.34 17.65 -13.17
C THR A 64 10.76 18.17 -12.96
N ASN A 65 11.39 17.83 -11.83
CA ASN A 65 12.78 18.14 -11.54
C ASN A 65 13.69 16.99 -12.03
N SER A 66 14.67 17.27 -12.88
CA SER A 66 15.60 16.27 -13.43
C SER A 66 16.49 15.61 -12.37
N ASP A 67 16.64 16.22 -11.20
CA ASP A 67 17.45 15.67 -10.11
C ASP A 67 16.73 14.55 -9.34
N ILE A 68 15.41 14.42 -9.52
CA ILE A 68 14.61 13.36 -8.91
C ILE A 68 14.78 12.07 -9.70
N VAL A 69 15.11 11.00 -8.99
CA VAL A 69 15.34 9.67 -9.57
C VAL A 69 14.36 8.62 -9.08
N CYS A 70 13.68 8.88 -7.96
CA CYS A 70 12.77 7.92 -7.35
C CYS A 70 11.61 8.63 -6.64
N VAL A 71 10.41 8.07 -6.70
CA VAL A 71 9.32 8.41 -5.77
C VAL A 71 9.25 7.33 -4.71
N MET A 72 9.45 7.70 -3.45
CA MET A 72 9.27 6.80 -2.30
C MET A 72 7.92 7.08 -1.66
N ARG A 73 7.17 6.01 -1.36
CA ARG A 73 5.90 6.10 -0.65
C ARG A 73 5.90 5.15 0.54
N ILE A 74 5.61 5.67 1.73
CA ILE A 74 5.38 4.87 2.93
C ILE A 74 3.89 4.53 3.02
N TYR A 75 3.59 3.28 3.34
CA TYR A 75 2.25 2.78 3.59
C TYR A 75 2.12 2.31 5.03
N SER A 76 0.95 2.52 5.61
CA SER A 76 0.56 1.88 6.85
C SER A 76 -0.90 1.45 6.80
N ASP A 77 -1.15 0.15 7.00
CA ASP A 77 -2.47 -0.40 7.28
C ASP A 77 -2.54 -0.69 8.78
N PRO A 78 -3.51 -0.11 9.52
CA PRO A 78 -3.61 -0.31 10.96
C PRO A 78 -4.15 -1.70 11.34
N GLY A 79 -4.59 -2.50 10.36
CA GLY A 79 -5.26 -3.78 10.54
C GLY A 79 -6.70 -3.64 11.04
N ILE A 80 -7.40 -4.77 11.12
CA ILE A 80 -8.74 -4.85 11.72
C ILE A 80 -8.59 -5.15 13.22
N VAL A 81 -8.83 -4.15 14.07
CA VAL A 81 -9.08 -4.35 15.50
C VAL A 81 -10.56 -4.67 15.75
N SER A 82 -10.97 -5.93 15.58
CA SER A 82 -12.32 -6.39 15.96
C SER A 82 -12.31 -7.08 17.34
N PHE A 83 -12.97 -6.47 18.33
CA PHE A 83 -13.16 -7.03 19.69
C PHE A 83 -14.38 -8.00 19.77
N SER A 84 -14.53 -8.89 18.78
CA SER A 84 -15.56 -9.94 18.76
C SER A 84 -14.97 -11.32 19.12
N PRO A 85 -15.70 -12.25 19.77
CA PRO A 85 -15.11 -13.44 20.42
C PRO A 85 -14.60 -14.54 19.46
N GLN A 86 -14.69 -14.33 18.15
CA GLN A 86 -14.13 -15.25 17.14
C GLN A 86 -12.96 -14.61 16.39
N LEU A 87 -11.97 -14.19 17.17
CA LEU A 87 -10.54 -13.98 16.86
C LEU A 87 -10.14 -13.88 15.37
N SER A 88 -10.08 -12.65 14.86
CA SER A 88 -9.08 -12.25 13.86
C SER A 88 -8.34 -11.02 14.39
N MET A 89 -7.10 -11.19 14.85
CA MET A 89 -6.19 -10.08 15.12
C MET A 89 -5.34 -9.89 13.87
N ASP A 90 -5.70 -8.91 13.05
CA ASP A 90 -4.79 -8.36 12.05
C ASP A 90 -4.00 -7.24 12.71
N PHE A 91 -2.70 -7.45 12.90
CA PHE A 91 -1.81 -6.51 13.58
C PHE A 91 -1.39 -5.33 12.67
N GLY A 92 -1.95 -5.26 11.46
CA GLY A 92 -1.60 -4.26 10.47
C GLY A 92 -0.22 -4.48 9.87
N HIS A 93 0.15 -3.61 8.94
CA HIS A 93 1.48 -3.66 8.32
C HIS A 93 1.93 -2.29 7.84
N SER A 94 3.22 -2.01 7.95
CA SER A 94 3.83 -0.81 7.36
C SER A 94 5.02 -1.20 6.50
N PHE A 95 5.13 -0.58 5.33
CA PHE A 95 6.15 -0.87 4.33
C PHE A 95 6.34 0.35 3.43
N LEU A 96 7.27 0.27 2.47
CA LEU A 96 7.50 1.32 1.49
C LEU A 96 7.40 0.79 0.06
N THR A 97 7.11 1.66 -0.89
CA THR A 97 7.36 1.42 -2.32
C THR A 97 8.32 2.45 -2.87
N PHE A 98 9.05 2.05 -3.90
CA PHE A 98 10.01 2.89 -4.61
C PHE A 98 9.75 2.76 -6.10
N LEU A 99 9.28 3.84 -6.74
CA LEU A 99 9.11 3.95 -8.18
C LEU A 99 10.34 4.61 -8.78
N ASN A 100 11.04 3.92 -9.69
CA ASN A 100 12.13 4.52 -10.45
C ASN A 100 11.58 5.43 -11.55
N VAL A 101 11.88 6.72 -11.44
CA VAL A 101 11.43 7.75 -12.41
C VAL A 101 12.60 8.30 -13.23
N SER A 102 13.80 7.77 -13.03
CA SER A 102 14.97 8.11 -13.83
C SER A 102 15.04 7.27 -15.11
N SER A 103 15.89 7.69 -16.04
CA SER A 103 16.17 6.97 -17.28
C SER A 103 17.19 5.83 -17.11
N SER A 104 17.64 5.54 -15.89
CA SER A 104 18.65 4.52 -15.59
C SER A 104 18.22 3.64 -14.42
N ASP A 105 18.88 2.49 -14.26
CA ASP A 105 18.68 1.66 -13.09
C ASP A 105 19.02 2.42 -11.80
N ILE A 106 18.17 2.27 -10.78
CA ILE A 106 18.44 2.74 -9.42
C ILE A 106 18.67 1.55 -8.50
N THR A 107 19.30 1.79 -7.35
CA THR A 107 19.41 0.79 -6.28
C THR A 107 18.56 1.18 -5.09
N VAL A 108 17.72 0.26 -4.62
CA VAL A 108 16.92 0.36 -3.40
C VAL A 108 17.41 -0.71 -2.43
N GLY A 109 18.12 -0.31 -1.39
CA GLY A 109 18.75 -1.25 -0.46
C GLY A 109 19.80 -2.12 -1.16
N ARG A 110 19.42 -3.36 -1.50
CA ARG A 110 20.25 -4.32 -2.27
C ARG A 110 19.67 -4.67 -3.63
N HIS A 111 18.53 -4.10 -3.98
CA HIS A 111 17.79 -4.44 -5.19
C HIS A 111 17.98 -3.38 -6.27
N THR A 112 18.20 -3.83 -7.51
CA THR A 112 18.24 -2.96 -8.68
C THR A 112 16.83 -2.84 -9.24
N VAL A 113 16.39 -1.61 -9.50
CA VAL A 113 15.05 -1.32 -10.05
C VAL A 113 15.24 -0.62 -11.39
N ALA A 114 14.71 -1.20 -12.47
CA ALA A 114 14.84 -0.63 -13.80
C ALA A 114 13.96 0.63 -13.97
N PRO A 115 14.20 1.48 -14.98
CA PRO A 115 13.35 2.64 -15.28
C PRO A 115 11.87 2.30 -15.36
N ASN A 116 11.02 3.17 -14.79
CA ASN A 116 9.56 3.03 -14.76
C ASN A 116 9.04 1.78 -14.03
N GLN A 117 9.88 1.11 -13.22
CA GLN A 117 9.45 -0.01 -12.39
C GLN A 117 9.33 0.40 -10.92
N MET A 118 8.47 -0.33 -10.22
CA MET A 118 8.25 -0.18 -8.78
C MET A 118 8.71 -1.43 -8.03
N ILE A 119 9.31 -1.22 -6.86
CA ILE A 119 9.57 -2.27 -5.88
C ILE A 119 8.89 -1.94 -4.55
N SER A 120 8.24 -2.91 -3.91
CA SER A 120 7.83 -2.80 -2.50
C SER A 120 8.92 -3.33 -1.58
N VAL A 121 9.15 -2.70 -0.44
CA VAL A 121 10.13 -3.13 0.57
C VAL A 121 9.48 -3.11 1.94
N GLY A 122 9.43 -4.28 2.58
CA GLY A 122 8.76 -4.48 3.86
C GLY A 122 9.53 -5.46 4.74
N LYS A 123 9.26 -5.44 6.05
CA LYS A 123 9.98 -6.25 7.03
C LYS A 123 9.05 -7.24 7.73
N PHE A 124 9.43 -8.51 7.77
CA PHE A 124 8.58 -9.60 8.28
C PHE A 124 9.29 -10.49 9.29
N GLY A 125 8.50 -10.98 10.26
CA GLY A 125 8.98 -11.82 11.36
C GLY A 125 8.76 -13.31 11.22
N ASN A 126 7.83 -13.73 10.37
CA ASN A 126 7.63 -15.15 10.06
C ASN A 126 6.80 -15.31 8.78
N LEU A 127 7.44 -15.13 7.61
CA LEU A 127 6.83 -15.52 6.35
C LEU A 127 7.04 -17.02 6.14
N THR A 128 5.99 -17.80 6.36
CA THR A 128 5.96 -19.26 6.16
C THR A 128 6.07 -19.67 4.68
N ASP A 129 6.05 -18.71 3.78
CA ASP A 129 6.12 -18.96 2.33
C ASP A 129 7.48 -19.53 1.94
N TYR A 130 8.54 -19.22 2.69
CA TYR A 130 9.86 -19.83 2.56
C TYR A 130 10.02 -20.98 3.57
N ALA A 131 10.38 -22.18 3.08
CA ALA A 131 10.51 -23.44 3.84
C ALA A 131 11.64 -23.46 4.92
N GLY A 132 12.18 -22.29 5.28
CA GLY A 132 13.15 -22.10 6.37
C GLY A 132 12.94 -20.82 7.20
N GLY A 133 11.84 -20.08 7.00
CA GLY A 133 11.45 -18.92 7.82
C GLY A 133 12.50 -17.80 7.86
N PHE A 134 12.63 -17.00 6.80
CA PHE A 134 13.46 -15.79 6.85
C PHE A 134 12.78 -14.69 7.65
N LYS A 135 13.55 -14.02 8.52
CA LYS A 135 13.13 -12.85 9.30
C LYS A 135 13.98 -11.66 8.89
N GLY A 136 13.36 -10.63 8.33
CA GLY A 136 14.08 -9.49 7.79
C GLY A 136 13.32 -8.77 6.71
N VAL A 137 14.07 -8.04 5.88
CA VAL A 137 13.56 -7.24 4.78
C VAL A 137 13.35 -8.10 3.53
N PHE A 138 12.15 -7.97 2.97
CA PHE A 138 11.72 -8.57 1.73
C PHE A 138 11.39 -7.51 0.70
N TYR A 139 11.55 -7.89 -0.57
CA TYR A 139 11.24 -7.09 -1.74
C TYR A 139 10.07 -7.73 -2.48
N ASN A 140 9.12 -6.91 -2.95
CA ASN A 140 7.90 -7.26 -3.69
C ASN A 140 6.85 -8.15 -3.03
N ILE A 141 7.04 -8.54 -1.76
CA ILE A 141 6.00 -9.31 -1.07
C ILE A 141 4.70 -8.54 -0.93
N GLU A 142 4.77 -7.23 -0.67
CA GLU A 142 3.59 -6.39 -0.49
C GLU A 142 2.80 -6.25 -1.79
N SER A 143 3.50 -5.99 -2.89
CA SER A 143 2.86 -5.82 -4.19
C SER A 143 2.08 -7.06 -4.62
N HIS A 144 2.69 -8.24 -4.46
CA HIS A 144 2.03 -9.51 -4.76
C HIS A 144 0.82 -9.76 -3.85
N ARG A 145 0.92 -9.46 -2.55
CA ARG A 145 -0.20 -9.62 -1.61
C ARG A 145 -1.33 -8.64 -1.88
N SER A 146 -1.00 -7.40 -2.21
CA SER A 146 -1.98 -6.38 -2.63
C SER A 146 -2.76 -6.87 -3.85
N GLN A 147 -2.07 -7.32 -4.90
CA GLN A 147 -2.71 -7.76 -6.14
C GLN A 147 -3.49 -9.08 -6.00
N ALA A 148 -2.93 -10.08 -5.30
CA ALA A 148 -3.56 -11.40 -5.20
C ALA A 148 -4.68 -11.45 -4.14
N LEU A 149 -4.56 -10.67 -3.06
CA LEU A 149 -5.43 -10.79 -1.88
C LEU A 149 -6.19 -9.50 -1.55
N GLY A 150 -5.94 -8.40 -2.27
CA GLY A 150 -6.56 -7.10 -1.98
C GLY A 150 -6.09 -6.48 -0.66
N TRP A 151 -4.92 -6.88 -0.14
CA TRP A 151 -4.39 -6.34 1.12
C TRP A 151 -4.10 -4.84 1.02
N TYR A 152 -4.19 -4.14 2.15
CA TYR A 152 -3.89 -2.71 2.29
C TYR A 152 -4.95 -1.77 1.69
N ALA A 153 -6.15 -2.28 1.37
CA ALA A 153 -7.24 -1.50 0.80
C ALA A 153 -7.73 -0.33 1.70
N THR A 154 -7.47 -0.41 3.01
CA THR A 154 -7.79 0.64 3.99
C THR A 154 -6.55 1.40 4.49
N GLY A 155 -5.36 1.07 3.97
CA GLY A 155 -4.11 1.70 4.38
C GLY A 155 -4.03 3.17 3.97
N ARG A 156 -3.23 3.94 4.70
CA ARG A 156 -2.83 5.31 4.36
C ARG A 156 -1.42 5.32 3.80
N SER A 157 -1.14 6.28 2.93
CA SER A 157 0.21 6.46 2.40
C SER A 157 0.58 7.92 2.12
N LEU A 158 1.87 8.22 2.28
CA LEU A 158 2.51 9.50 1.98
C LEU A 158 3.67 9.28 1.03
N PHE A 159 3.97 10.24 0.16
CA PHE A 159 5.09 10.17 -0.76
C PHE A 159 6.11 11.30 -0.59
N MET A 160 7.33 11.04 -1.06
CA MET A 160 8.39 12.01 -1.28
C MET A 160 9.13 11.69 -2.57
N ASP A 161 9.51 12.74 -3.29
CA ASP A 161 10.40 12.67 -4.44
C ASP A 161 11.84 12.68 -3.93
N LEU A 162 12.69 11.80 -4.45
CA LEU A 162 14.05 11.58 -3.97
C LEU A 162 15.07 11.91 -5.04
N THR A 163 16.09 12.64 -4.64
CA THR A 163 17.36 12.72 -5.37
C THR A 163 18.17 11.43 -5.23
N ALA A 164 19.18 11.26 -6.08
CA ALA A 164 20.08 10.11 -5.99
C ALA A 164 20.82 10.04 -4.65
N SER A 165 21.18 11.18 -4.04
CA SER A 165 21.86 11.20 -2.74
C SER A 165 20.96 10.72 -1.61
N GLU A 166 19.70 11.17 -1.59
CA GLU A 166 18.72 10.74 -0.58
C GLU A 166 18.40 9.26 -0.73
N LEU A 167 18.25 8.77 -1.97
CA LEU A 167 18.04 7.36 -2.24
C LEU A 167 19.23 6.49 -1.75
N ASN A 168 20.46 6.98 -1.86
CA ASN A 168 21.63 6.28 -1.33
C ASN A 168 21.57 6.16 0.20
N THR A 169 21.22 7.25 0.91
CA THR A 169 21.03 7.23 2.38
C THR A 169 19.94 6.25 2.79
N ILE A 170 18.80 6.26 2.10
CA ILE A 170 17.70 5.31 2.32
C ILE A 170 18.16 3.88 2.08
N SER A 171 18.89 3.62 1.00
CA SER A 171 19.41 2.29 0.67
C SER A 171 20.39 1.78 1.73
N ASP A 172 21.23 2.65 2.30
CA ASP A 172 22.10 2.31 3.41
C ASP A 172 21.30 1.97 4.67
N CYS A 173 20.24 2.72 4.98
CA CYS A 173 19.32 2.42 6.08
C CYS A 173 18.67 1.03 5.90
N ILE A 174 18.12 0.74 4.72
CA ILE A 174 17.51 -0.57 4.40
C ILE A 174 18.53 -1.69 4.60
N LYS A 175 19.77 -1.53 4.13
CA LYS A 175 20.84 -2.52 4.30
C LYS A 175 21.21 -2.76 5.76
N GLN A 176 21.24 -1.71 6.59
CA GLN A 176 21.51 -1.82 8.02
C GLN A 176 20.38 -2.57 8.75
N MET A 177 19.13 -2.38 8.30
CA MET A 177 17.95 -3.02 8.89
C MET A 177 17.56 -4.35 8.22
N GLN A 178 18.37 -4.88 7.30
CA GLN A 178 18.03 -6.04 6.46
C GLN A 178 17.64 -7.29 7.26
N SER A 179 18.28 -7.54 8.40
CA SER A 179 18.21 -8.82 9.11
C SER A 179 17.38 -8.77 10.39
N GLY A 180 16.88 -9.95 10.77
CA GLY A 180 16.19 -10.18 12.04
C GLY A 180 14.78 -9.58 12.07
N TYR A 181 14.03 -9.92 13.11
CA TYR A 181 12.74 -9.32 13.41
C TYR A 181 12.42 -9.57 14.88
N ILE A 182 12.00 -8.52 15.58
CA ILE A 182 11.42 -8.61 16.93
C ILE A 182 10.22 -7.67 17.01
N GLU A 183 9.15 -8.09 17.68
CA GLU A 183 7.89 -7.34 17.74
C GLU A 183 8.04 -5.94 18.32
N VAL A 184 9.06 -5.71 19.15
CA VAL A 184 9.37 -4.40 19.72
C VAL A 184 10.70 -3.90 19.17
N GLY A 185 10.67 -2.77 18.46
CA GLY A 185 11.87 -2.04 18.02
C GLY A 185 12.59 -2.57 16.78
N ASN A 186 12.22 -3.72 16.22
CA ASN A 186 12.74 -4.20 14.93
C ASN A 186 11.66 -4.96 14.15
N ASN A 187 10.53 -4.30 13.93
CA ASN A 187 9.34 -4.83 13.26
C ASN A 187 9.07 -4.06 11.93
N CYS A 188 7.92 -4.32 11.30
CA CYS A 188 7.51 -3.65 10.07
C CYS A 188 7.37 -2.12 10.22
N ALA A 189 6.71 -1.66 11.28
CA ALA A 189 6.50 -0.25 11.55
C ALA A 189 7.82 0.49 11.82
N THR A 190 8.66 -0.06 12.70
CA THR A 190 9.96 0.55 13.02
C THR A 190 10.86 0.61 11.79
N PHE A 191 10.85 -0.45 10.98
CA PHE A 191 11.54 -0.44 9.69
C PHE A 191 11.02 0.66 8.77
N ALA A 192 9.71 0.69 8.49
CA ALA A 192 9.15 1.63 7.53
C ALA A 192 9.36 3.09 7.97
N GLY A 193 9.10 3.38 9.24
CA GLY A 193 9.27 4.71 9.81
C GLY A 193 10.72 5.18 9.84
N LEU A 194 11.68 4.32 10.24
CA LEU A 194 13.10 4.70 10.24
C LEU A 194 13.67 4.89 8.83
N VAL A 195 13.26 4.07 7.86
CA VAL A 195 13.66 4.26 6.46
C VAL A 195 13.08 5.59 5.93
N TRP A 196 11.80 5.86 6.17
CA TRP A 196 11.15 7.11 5.77
C TRP A 196 11.83 8.34 6.39
N ASN A 197 12.09 8.32 7.69
CA ASN A 197 12.72 9.42 8.42
C ASN A 197 14.22 9.57 8.15
N SER A 198 14.88 8.62 7.45
CA SER A 198 16.34 8.61 7.29
C SER A 198 16.93 9.82 6.56
N ILE A 199 16.09 10.56 5.84
CA ILE A 199 16.44 11.79 5.09
C ILE A 199 15.73 13.03 5.63
N LEU A 200 14.95 12.90 6.71
CA LEU A 200 14.15 13.98 7.27
C LEU A 200 14.74 14.44 8.61
N PRO A 201 14.89 15.76 8.84
CA PRO A 201 15.09 16.25 10.20
C PRO A 201 13.83 16.00 11.03
N SER A 202 13.99 15.89 12.36
CA SER A 202 12.90 15.55 13.28
C SER A 202 11.79 16.58 13.38
N ASP A 203 12.01 17.81 12.90
CA ASP A 203 11.02 18.88 12.83
C ASP A 203 10.38 19.01 11.44
N HIS A 204 10.68 18.11 10.52
CA HIS A 204 10.09 18.12 9.19
C HIS A 204 8.59 17.82 9.23
N ALA A 205 7.79 18.52 8.44
CA ALA A 205 6.33 18.38 8.43
C ALA A 205 5.82 16.98 8.04
N LYS A 206 6.65 16.17 7.37
CA LYS A 206 6.37 14.77 7.01
C LYS A 206 7.04 13.74 7.93
N TYR A 207 7.69 14.16 9.01
CA TYR A 207 8.38 13.25 9.93
C TYR A 207 7.36 12.36 10.67
N ILE A 208 7.64 11.06 10.80
CA ILE A 208 6.79 10.12 11.54
C ILE A 208 7.34 9.96 12.95
N ASP A 209 6.60 10.43 13.95
CA ASP A 209 7.04 10.46 15.35
C ASP A 209 6.98 9.07 16.02
N HIS A 210 6.00 8.25 15.66
CA HIS A 210 5.64 7.04 16.37
C HIS A 210 5.78 5.78 15.51
N VAL A 211 6.98 5.18 15.53
CA VAL A 211 7.34 4.04 14.66
C VAL A 211 7.18 2.65 15.32
N GLY A 212 6.41 2.56 16.41
CA GLY A 212 6.29 1.33 17.20
C GLY A 212 5.35 0.28 16.61
N THR A 213 4.25 0.71 16.02
CA THR A 213 3.20 -0.14 15.44
C THR A 213 2.60 0.48 14.18
N PRO A 214 2.01 -0.31 13.26
CA PRO A 214 1.37 0.25 12.07
C PRO A 214 0.24 1.24 12.39
N SER A 215 -0.54 0.98 13.44
CA SER A 215 -1.61 1.88 13.87
C SER A 215 -1.11 3.26 14.30
N LEU A 216 0.09 3.34 14.90
CA LEU A 216 0.69 4.62 15.29
C LEU A 216 1.14 5.41 14.06
N ILE A 217 1.84 4.78 13.11
CA ILE A 217 2.22 5.43 11.84
C ILE A 217 0.97 5.89 11.08
N TYR A 218 -0.09 5.08 11.08
CA TYR A 218 -1.37 5.43 10.43
C TYR A 218 -2.04 6.67 11.06
N GLN A 219 -1.88 6.86 12.37
CA GLN A 219 -2.37 8.05 13.09
C GLN A 219 -1.48 9.27 12.81
N ASP A 220 -0.16 9.11 12.79
CA ASP A 220 0.77 10.19 12.43
C ASP A 220 0.50 10.70 11.02
N MET A 221 0.28 9.79 10.05
CA MET A 221 -0.13 10.15 8.69
C MET A 221 -1.42 10.99 8.65
N GLU A 222 -2.36 10.73 9.56
CA GLU A 222 -3.57 11.55 9.69
C GLU A 222 -3.28 12.96 10.14
N GLY A 223 -2.40 13.10 11.13
CA GLY A 223 -1.96 14.38 11.66
C GLY A 223 -1.16 15.20 10.63
N ILE A 224 -0.33 14.53 9.83
CA ILE A 224 0.43 15.15 8.74
C ILE A 224 -0.52 15.64 7.63
N GLY A 225 -1.56 14.87 7.30
CA GLY A 225 -2.46 15.15 6.19
C GLY A 225 -1.84 14.84 4.81
N GLY A 226 -2.57 15.13 3.73
CA GLY A 226 -2.07 14.88 2.36
C GLY A 226 -1.81 13.41 2.02
N TYR A 227 -2.49 12.48 2.71
CA TYR A 227 -2.32 11.05 2.49
C TYR A 227 -3.30 10.50 1.44
N TYR A 228 -2.85 9.49 0.70
CA TYR A 228 -3.71 8.65 -0.12
C TYR A 228 -4.26 7.49 0.71
N THR A 229 -5.53 7.16 0.54
CA THR A 229 -6.14 5.97 1.15
C THR A 229 -6.33 4.88 0.10
N GLY A 230 -5.85 3.68 0.40
CA GLY A 230 -5.95 2.50 -0.45
C GLY A 230 -4.61 1.99 -0.96
N ASN A 231 -4.70 0.95 -1.77
CA ASN A 231 -3.57 0.19 -2.30
C ASN A 231 -3.41 0.29 -3.83
N GLY A 232 -4.21 1.14 -4.49
CA GLY A 232 -4.30 1.19 -5.96
C GLY A 232 -3.01 1.64 -6.67
N LEU A 233 -2.06 2.24 -5.95
CA LEU A 233 -0.77 2.67 -6.49
C LEU A 233 0.31 1.59 -6.42
N ILE A 234 0.05 0.46 -5.77
CA ILE A 234 1.04 -0.61 -5.57
C ILE A 234 1.07 -1.52 -6.80
N GLN A 235 2.22 -1.63 -7.46
CA GLN A 235 2.43 -2.51 -8.61
C GLN A 235 3.45 -3.62 -8.30
N ALA A 236 3.24 -4.80 -8.88
CA ALA A 236 4.14 -5.94 -8.78
C ALA A 236 4.77 -6.23 -10.15
N GLU A 237 5.97 -5.67 -10.38
CA GLU A 237 6.68 -5.87 -11.65
C GLU A 237 7.73 -6.98 -11.58
N ASP A 238 8.13 -7.36 -10.36
CA ASP A 238 9.31 -8.20 -10.12
C ASP A 238 9.02 -9.36 -9.17
N ALA A 239 9.83 -10.41 -9.25
CA ALA A 239 9.73 -11.57 -8.38
C ALA A 239 10.00 -11.20 -6.90
N ARG A 240 9.16 -11.72 -6.01
CA ARG A 240 9.34 -11.63 -4.55
C ARG A 240 10.71 -12.20 -4.17
N CYS A 241 11.46 -11.47 -3.35
CA CYS A 241 12.77 -11.94 -2.93
C CYS A 241 13.21 -11.34 -1.59
N PHE A 242 14.29 -11.90 -1.05
CA PHE A 242 15.04 -11.32 0.07
C PHE A 242 16.53 -11.48 -0.18
N TYR A 243 17.34 -10.87 0.68
CA TYR A 243 18.80 -10.96 0.58
C TYR A 243 19.41 -11.55 1.85
N THR A 244 20.32 -12.51 1.66
CA THR A 244 21.23 -13.03 2.70
C THR A 244 22.64 -12.52 2.41
N GLY A 245 23.01 -11.42 3.08
CA GLY A 245 24.20 -10.67 2.67
C GLY A 245 23.98 -10.05 1.29
N SER A 246 24.83 -10.36 0.31
CA SER A 246 24.69 -9.91 -1.09
C SER A 246 23.93 -10.90 -1.98
N VAL A 247 23.55 -12.06 -1.46
CA VAL A 247 22.88 -13.11 -2.24
C VAL A 247 21.38 -12.83 -2.31
N ARG A 248 20.84 -12.66 -3.52
CA ARG A 248 19.40 -12.60 -3.76
C ARG A 248 18.81 -14.01 -3.69
N VAL A 249 17.76 -14.19 -2.90
CA VAL A 249 16.99 -15.43 -2.79
C VAL A 249 15.56 -15.14 -3.23
N ILE A 250 15.12 -15.80 -4.30
CA ILE A 250 13.74 -15.69 -4.80
C ILE A 250 12.81 -16.50 -3.90
N CYS A 251 11.66 -15.92 -3.56
CA CYS A 251 10.61 -16.61 -2.82
C CYS A 251 9.74 -17.42 -3.78
N GLU A 252 9.42 -18.67 -3.44
CA GLU A 252 8.49 -19.49 -4.24
C GLU A 252 7.06 -18.95 -4.17
N ASP A 253 6.34 -19.01 -5.29
CA ASP A 253 4.92 -18.69 -5.43
C ASP A 253 4.06 -19.65 -4.61
N LYS A 254 3.48 -19.13 -3.54
CA LYS A 254 2.54 -19.85 -2.66
C LYS A 254 1.19 -19.16 -2.51
N TYR A 255 0.99 -18.04 -3.20
CA TYR A 255 -0.30 -17.37 -3.36
C TYR A 255 -0.51 -17.06 -4.83
#